data_AF-A0A383A6P8-F1
#
_entry.id   AF-A0A383A6P8-F1
#
_cell.length_a   1.000
_cell.length_b   1.000
_cell.length_c   1.000
_cell.angle_alpha   90.00
_cell.angle_beta   90.00
_cell.angle_gamma   90.00
#
_symmetry.space_group_name_H-M   'P 1'
#
loop_
_entity.id
_entity.type
_entity.pdbx_description
1 polymer ?
#
loop_
_entity_poly.entity_id
_entity_poly.type
_entity_poly.pdbx_seq_one_letter_code
_entity_poly.pdbx_strand_id
1 'polypeptide(L)'
;MPKTNQYRSSWLLILAFAALGLPSFAMVIGDVHFDPILSAFIFGLGIVGGAFLISWAAEAAQVDVSASFAIAILALIAILPEYAVEAVLAWDAGQSYVLATQGGQVFSAGSAVTDEMERVAANVTGANRLLIGLGWSAVILIFWIKRRMTLNLSGTMGLELIMLGLATAVTFLIFFMQQVHMIVGVALISMYFVYLWISSTKEAEEPELMGPSLMIGEQSKLIRRA
;
A
#
# COMPACT_ATOMS: atom_id res chain seq x y z
N MET A 1 16.79 -31.79 -10.39
CA MET A 1 16.30 -32.22 -9.05
C MET A 1 16.20 -31.13 -7.96
N PRO A 2 16.77 -29.91 -8.05
CA PRO A 2 16.52 -28.87 -7.02
C PRO A 2 15.19 -28.11 -7.15
N LYS A 3 14.62 -27.97 -8.37
CA LYS A 3 13.39 -27.18 -8.61
C LYS A 3 12.13 -27.75 -7.91
N THR A 4 12.00 -29.06 -7.76
CA THR A 4 10.79 -29.70 -7.21
C THR A 4 10.56 -29.41 -5.72
N ASN A 5 11.63 -29.38 -4.91
CA ASN A 5 11.52 -29.03 -3.50
C ASN A 5 11.24 -27.54 -3.29
N GLN A 6 11.81 -26.68 -4.15
CA GLN A 6 11.58 -25.23 -4.11
C GLN A 6 10.11 -24.87 -4.40
N TYR A 7 9.49 -25.53 -5.39
CA TYR A 7 8.07 -25.33 -5.69
C TYR A 7 7.15 -25.86 -4.58
N ARG A 8 7.47 -27.00 -3.96
CA ARG A 8 6.68 -27.51 -2.85
C ARG A 8 6.66 -26.55 -1.66
N SER A 9 7.81 -25.98 -1.31
CA SER A 9 7.90 -24.96 -0.25
C SER A 9 7.08 -23.71 -0.59
N SER A 10 7.13 -23.28 -1.85
CA SER A 10 6.40 -22.10 -2.34
C SER A 10 4.87 -22.30 -2.26
N TRP A 11 4.36 -23.48 -2.64
CA TRP A 11 2.94 -23.81 -2.47
C TRP A 11 2.51 -23.83 -1.00
N LEU A 12 3.35 -24.34 -0.11
CA LEU A 12 3.05 -24.32 1.33
C LEU A 12 2.98 -22.89 1.87
N LEU A 13 3.84 -21.99 1.40
CA LEU A 13 3.77 -20.57 1.77
C LEU A 13 2.48 -19.92 1.25
N ILE A 14 2.12 -20.13 -0.02
CA ILE A 14 0.85 -19.61 -0.57
C ILE A 14 -0.34 -20.12 0.24
N LEU A 15 -0.40 -21.42 0.51
CA LEU A 15 -1.48 -22.01 1.30
C LEU A 15 -1.51 -21.50 2.75
N ALA A 16 -0.34 -21.31 3.37
CA ALA A 16 -0.26 -20.77 4.73
C ALA A 16 -0.78 -19.33 4.79
N PHE A 17 -0.39 -18.46 3.87
CA PHE A 17 -0.86 -17.07 3.82
C PHE A 17 -2.34 -16.98 3.41
N ALA A 18 -2.81 -17.87 2.54
CA ALA A 18 -4.24 -18.00 2.26
C ALA A 18 -5.02 -18.44 3.50
N ALA A 19 -4.48 -19.38 4.28
CA ALA A 19 -5.09 -19.85 5.52
C ALA A 19 -5.20 -18.74 6.59
N LEU A 20 -4.28 -17.77 6.62
CA LEU A 20 -4.39 -16.60 7.51
C LEU A 20 -5.65 -15.77 7.23
N GLY A 21 -6.13 -15.74 5.98
CA GLY A 21 -7.35 -15.03 5.60
C GLY A 21 -8.64 -15.77 5.98
N LEU A 22 -8.63 -17.10 6.04
CA LEU A 22 -9.84 -17.90 6.20
C LEU A 22 -10.68 -17.55 7.43
N PRO A 23 -10.11 -17.31 8.63
CA PRO A 23 -10.91 -16.94 9.80
C PRO A 23 -11.68 -15.63 9.59
N SER A 24 -11.09 -14.63 8.93
CA SER A 24 -11.77 -13.36 8.63
C SER A 24 -12.96 -13.54 7.69
N PHE A 25 -12.82 -14.34 6.64
CA PHE A 25 -13.94 -14.68 5.75
C PHE A 25 -15.03 -15.48 6.47
N ALA A 26 -14.65 -16.45 7.31
CA ALA A 26 -15.60 -17.24 8.08
C ALA A 26 -16.41 -16.37 9.05
N MET A 27 -15.78 -15.37 9.68
CA MET A 27 -16.48 -14.40 10.52
C MET A 27 -17.50 -13.58 9.73
N VAL A 28 -17.10 -13.05 8.56
CA VAL A 28 -17.99 -12.24 7.71
C VAL A 28 -19.16 -13.07 7.17
N ILE A 29 -18.89 -14.27 6.66
CA ILE A 29 -19.94 -15.14 6.08
C ILE A 29 -20.85 -15.71 7.16
N GLY A 30 -20.30 -16.05 8.32
CA GLY A 30 -21.03 -16.61 9.45
C GLY A 30 -21.70 -15.57 10.35
N ASP A 31 -21.54 -14.28 10.07
CA ASP A 31 -22.02 -13.16 10.90
C ASP A 31 -21.54 -13.27 12.37
N VAL A 32 -20.32 -13.80 12.56
CA VAL A 32 -19.76 -14.07 13.89
C VAL A 32 -18.97 -12.87 14.38
N HIS A 33 -19.36 -12.36 15.53
CA HIS A 33 -18.75 -11.21 16.17
C HIS A 33 -18.01 -11.63 17.45
N PHE A 34 -16.69 -11.48 17.46
CA PHE A 34 -15.88 -11.63 18.66
C PHE A 34 -15.70 -10.27 19.36
N ASP A 35 -14.94 -10.24 20.45
CA ASP A 35 -14.53 -8.96 21.02
C ASP A 35 -13.75 -8.12 19.97
N PRO A 36 -13.75 -6.78 20.10
CA PRO A 36 -13.12 -5.91 19.11
C PRO A 36 -11.61 -6.12 18.93
N ILE A 37 -10.88 -6.44 20.00
CA ILE A 37 -9.44 -6.66 19.98
C ILE A 37 -9.13 -7.94 19.20
N LEU A 38 -9.80 -9.03 19.55
CA LEU A 38 -9.62 -10.32 18.86
C LEU A 38 -10.03 -10.21 17.39
N SER A 39 -11.13 -9.52 17.10
CA SER A 39 -11.57 -9.26 15.73
C SER A 39 -10.52 -8.48 14.95
N ALA A 40 -9.93 -7.42 15.54
CA ALA A 40 -8.87 -6.65 14.90
C ALA A 40 -7.64 -7.50 14.56
N PHE A 41 -7.23 -8.42 15.44
CA PHE A 41 -6.15 -9.35 15.15
C PHE A 41 -6.50 -10.32 14.01
N ILE A 42 -7.71 -10.87 14.01
CA ILE A 42 -8.15 -11.83 12.99
C ILE A 42 -8.21 -11.16 11.61
N PHE A 43 -8.87 -10.00 11.51
CA PHE A 43 -8.94 -9.24 10.26
C PHE A 43 -7.56 -8.71 9.84
N GLY A 44 -6.75 -8.23 10.79
CA GLY A 44 -5.38 -7.79 10.51
C GLY A 44 -4.49 -8.90 9.94
N LEU A 45 -4.57 -10.12 10.49
CA LEU A 45 -3.86 -11.27 9.92
C LEU A 45 -4.37 -11.64 8.53
N GLY A 46 -5.69 -11.50 8.29
CA GLY A 46 -6.26 -11.70 6.96
C GLY A 46 -5.76 -10.67 5.95
N ILE A 47 -5.66 -9.40 6.35
CA ILE A 47 -5.09 -8.32 5.53
C ILE A 47 -3.62 -8.61 5.20
N VAL A 48 -2.81 -9.00 6.19
CA VAL A 48 -1.40 -9.40 5.97
C VAL A 48 -1.32 -10.60 5.02
N GLY A 49 -2.15 -11.63 5.24
CA GLY A 49 -2.29 -12.79 4.36
C GLY A 49 -2.51 -12.38 2.90
N GLY A 50 -3.53 -11.56 2.68
CA GLY A 50 -3.88 -11.03 1.36
C GLY A 50 -2.77 -10.17 0.74
N ALA A 51 -2.13 -9.29 1.51
CA ALA A 51 -1.06 -8.43 1.04
C ALA A 51 0.11 -9.22 0.42
N PHE A 52 0.56 -10.28 1.09
CA PHE A 52 1.62 -11.16 0.58
C PHE A 52 1.18 -11.91 -0.69
N LEU A 53 -0.05 -12.44 -0.71
CA LEU A 53 -0.58 -13.14 -1.88
C LEU A 53 -0.64 -12.23 -3.11
N ILE A 54 -1.16 -11.01 -2.95
CA ILE A 54 -1.25 -10.04 -4.05
C ILE A 54 0.16 -9.58 -4.45
N SER A 55 1.10 -9.39 -3.51
CA SER A 55 2.50 -9.05 -3.82
C SER A 55 3.18 -10.12 -4.67
N TRP A 56 3.05 -11.41 -4.31
CA TRP A 56 3.62 -12.50 -5.11
C TRP A 56 2.96 -12.62 -6.49
N ALA A 57 1.64 -12.41 -6.57
CA ALA A 57 0.93 -12.39 -7.84
C ALA A 57 1.41 -11.22 -8.73
N ALA A 58 1.61 -10.04 -8.16
CA ALA A 58 2.08 -8.85 -8.87
C ALA A 58 3.52 -9.00 -9.36
N GLU A 59 4.42 -9.51 -8.52
CA GLU A 59 5.80 -9.85 -8.93
C GLU A 59 5.81 -10.87 -10.08
N ALA A 60 5.02 -11.94 -9.97
CA ALA A 60 4.95 -12.95 -11.04
C ALA A 60 4.37 -12.38 -12.34
N ALA A 61 3.40 -11.47 -12.25
CA ALA A 61 2.79 -10.81 -13.40
C ALA A 61 3.78 -9.92 -14.18
N GLN A 62 4.91 -9.50 -13.58
CA GLN A 62 5.93 -8.69 -14.26
C GLN A 62 6.53 -9.40 -15.49
N VAL A 63 6.48 -10.73 -15.55
CA VAL A 63 6.95 -11.51 -16.72
C VAL A 63 6.04 -11.34 -17.94
N ASP A 64 4.80 -10.87 -17.75
CA ASP A 64 3.77 -10.82 -18.79
C ASP A 64 3.36 -9.40 -19.20
N VAL A 65 3.87 -8.36 -18.53
CA VAL A 65 3.56 -6.94 -18.81
C VAL A 65 4.81 -6.11 -19.12
N SER A 66 4.65 -4.91 -19.68
CA SER A 66 5.80 -4.03 -19.89
C SER A 66 6.42 -3.66 -18.54
N ALA A 67 7.75 -3.70 -18.47
CA ALA A 67 8.42 -3.65 -17.19
C ALA A 67 8.23 -2.29 -16.47
N SER A 68 8.08 -1.19 -17.21
CA SER A 68 7.74 0.12 -16.64
C SER A 68 6.29 0.23 -16.12
N PHE A 69 5.33 -0.51 -16.70
CA PHE A 69 3.98 -0.64 -16.17
C PHE A 69 3.95 -1.55 -14.93
N ALA A 70 4.77 -2.61 -14.94
CA ALA A 70 4.93 -3.54 -13.84
C ALA A 70 5.43 -2.83 -12.57
N ILE A 71 6.43 -1.95 -12.69
CA ILE A 71 6.95 -1.18 -11.54
C ILE A 71 5.88 -0.25 -10.96
N ALA A 72 5.17 0.49 -11.82
CA ALA A 72 4.11 1.42 -11.40
C ALA A 72 2.97 0.69 -10.66
N ILE A 73 2.51 -0.44 -11.21
CA ILE A 73 1.45 -1.24 -10.60
C ILE A 73 1.94 -1.95 -9.35
N LEU A 74 3.15 -2.51 -9.35
CA LEU A 74 3.70 -3.19 -8.17
C LEU A 74 3.80 -2.22 -6.99
N ALA A 75 4.25 -0.99 -7.23
CA ALA A 75 4.29 0.04 -6.20
C ALA A 75 2.90 0.35 -5.62
N LEU A 76 1.87 0.44 -6.46
CA LEU A 76 0.50 0.66 -6.01
C LEU A 76 -0.05 -0.55 -5.22
N ILE A 77 0.18 -1.76 -5.74
CA ILE A 77 -0.26 -3.01 -5.11
C ILE A 77 0.39 -3.21 -3.74
N ALA A 78 1.68 -2.87 -3.61
CA ALA A 78 2.42 -3.05 -2.36
C ALA A 78 1.83 -2.27 -1.18
N ILE A 79 1.10 -1.20 -1.45
CA ILE A 79 0.43 -0.37 -0.45
C ILE A 79 -1.10 -0.48 -0.53
N LEU A 80 -1.64 -1.41 -1.32
CA LEU A 80 -3.07 -1.60 -1.48
C LEU A 80 -3.83 -1.84 -0.16
N PRO A 81 -3.29 -2.62 0.81
CA PRO A 81 -3.94 -2.77 2.12
C PRO A 81 -4.19 -1.43 2.82
N GLU A 82 -3.24 -0.49 2.71
CA GLU A 82 -3.36 0.84 3.29
C GLU A 82 -4.50 1.60 2.62
N TYR A 83 -4.53 1.63 1.28
CA TYR A 83 -5.60 2.29 0.53
C TYR A 83 -6.98 1.69 0.80
N ALA A 84 -7.08 0.38 1.04
CA ALA A 84 -8.34 -0.26 1.39
C ALA A 84 -8.86 0.25 2.74
N VAL A 85 -7.99 0.34 3.75
CA VAL A 85 -8.35 0.89 5.07
C VAL A 85 -8.69 2.38 4.96
N GLU A 86 -7.89 3.16 4.24
CA GLU A 86 -8.13 4.58 4.00
C GLU A 86 -9.47 4.84 3.31
N ALA A 87 -9.84 4.01 2.33
CA ALA A 87 -11.12 4.14 1.62
C ALA A 87 -12.32 3.93 2.56
N VAL A 88 -12.25 2.97 3.48
CA VAL A 88 -13.29 2.74 4.49
C VAL A 88 -13.38 3.92 5.44
N LEU A 89 -12.24 4.38 5.99
CA LEU A 89 -12.23 5.53 6.90
C LEU A 89 -12.76 6.80 6.20
N ALA A 90 -12.38 7.03 4.94
CA ALA A 90 -12.85 8.18 4.17
C ALA A 90 -14.35 8.10 3.88
N TRP A 91 -14.88 6.90 3.64
CA TRP A 91 -16.31 6.68 3.47
C TRP A 91 -17.08 7.00 4.76
N ASP A 92 -16.61 6.48 5.89
CA ASP A 92 -17.22 6.71 7.21
C ASP A 92 -17.18 8.19 7.60
N ALA A 93 -16.06 8.89 7.32
CA ALA A 93 -15.95 10.33 7.49
C ALA A 93 -16.92 11.13 6.61
N GLY A 94 -17.20 10.65 5.40
CA GLY A 94 -18.21 11.24 4.52
C GLY A 94 -19.63 11.06 5.07
N GLN A 95 -19.95 9.88 5.61
CA GLN A 95 -21.26 9.63 6.24
C GLN A 95 -21.43 10.46 7.52
N SER A 96 -20.41 10.53 8.36
CA SER A 96 -20.44 11.34 9.59
C SER A 96 -20.64 12.83 9.29
N TYR A 97 -19.98 13.34 8.24
CA TYR A 97 -20.18 14.72 7.75
C TYR A 97 -21.65 15.00 7.40
N VAL A 98 -22.27 14.11 6.62
CA VAL A 98 -23.65 14.28 6.15
C VAL A 98 -24.62 14.31 7.33
N LEU A 99 -24.48 13.37 8.27
CA LEU A 99 -25.33 13.30 9.47
C LEU A 99 -25.15 14.53 10.37
N ALA A 100 -23.91 14.94 10.61
CA ALA A 100 -23.59 16.13 11.39
C ALA A 100 -24.18 17.41 10.77
N THR A 101 -24.06 17.55 9.45
CA THR A 101 -24.63 18.70 8.71
C THR A 101 -26.15 18.72 8.79
N GLN A 102 -26.81 17.56 8.68
CA GLN A 102 -28.26 17.44 8.86
C GLN A 102 -28.70 17.78 10.30
N GLY A 103 -27.85 17.49 11.30
CA GLY A 103 -28.03 17.88 12.70
C GLY A 103 -27.76 19.37 12.98
N GLY A 104 -27.45 20.17 11.97
CA GLY A 104 -27.21 21.61 12.09
C GLY A 104 -25.76 22.00 12.40
N GLN A 105 -24.81 21.07 12.39
CA GLN A 105 -23.40 21.42 12.50
C GLN A 105 -22.91 22.10 11.22
N VAL A 106 -22.08 23.12 11.38
CA VAL A 106 -21.47 23.87 10.27
C VAL A 106 -19.98 23.63 10.29
N PHE A 107 -19.47 23.14 9.16
CA PHE A 107 -18.05 22.86 8.96
C PHE A 107 -17.38 24.02 8.21
N SER A 108 -16.31 24.55 8.79
CA SER A 108 -15.39 25.52 8.20
C SER A 108 -13.94 25.20 8.57
N ALA A 109 -12.98 25.82 7.88
CA ALA A 109 -11.56 25.76 8.25
C ALA A 109 -11.38 26.11 9.75
N GLY A 110 -10.71 25.23 10.49
CA GLY A 110 -10.43 25.40 11.92
C GLY A 110 -11.62 25.20 12.88
N SER A 111 -12.71 24.60 12.42
CA SER A 111 -13.93 24.37 13.22
C SER A 111 -14.16 22.90 13.58
N ALA A 112 -15.37 22.57 14.04
CA ALA A 112 -15.75 21.23 14.47
C ALA A 112 -15.49 20.19 13.38
N VAL A 113 -14.84 19.08 13.75
CA VAL A 113 -14.64 17.89 12.95
C VAL A 113 -15.28 16.71 13.68
N THR A 114 -15.74 15.71 12.94
CA THR A 114 -16.20 14.45 13.58
C THR A 114 -14.99 13.56 13.84
N ASP A 115 -15.07 12.69 14.86
CA ASP A 115 -14.02 11.71 15.16
C ASP A 115 -13.58 10.91 13.91
N GLU A 116 -14.50 10.58 13.01
CA GLU A 116 -14.19 9.82 11.80
C GLU A 116 -13.35 10.60 10.78
N MET A 117 -13.52 11.91 10.70
CA MET A 117 -12.64 12.78 9.91
C MET A 117 -11.24 12.83 10.51
N GLU A 118 -11.13 12.88 11.84
CA GLU A 118 -9.84 12.83 12.53
C GLU A 118 -9.12 11.51 12.28
N ARG A 119 -9.85 10.38 12.26
CA ARG A 119 -9.27 9.06 11.95
C ARG A 119 -8.67 9.00 10.56
N VAL A 120 -9.32 9.59 9.56
CA VAL A 120 -8.75 9.69 8.19
C VAL A 120 -7.42 10.46 8.21
N ALA A 121 -7.41 11.64 8.82
CA ALA A 121 -6.20 12.46 8.90
C ALA A 121 -5.08 11.78 9.70
N ALA A 122 -5.43 11.14 10.81
CA ALA A 122 -4.50 10.39 11.65
C ALA A 122 -3.91 9.17 10.92
N ASN A 123 -4.73 8.44 10.14
CA ASN A 123 -4.27 7.30 9.38
C ASN A 123 -3.28 7.71 8.30
N VAL A 124 -3.67 8.63 7.41
CA VAL A 124 -2.83 9.10 6.29
C VAL A 124 -1.49 9.67 6.81
N THR A 125 -1.53 10.48 7.87
CA THR A 125 -0.30 11.05 8.44
C THR A 125 0.53 10.02 9.20
N GLY A 126 -0.12 9.10 9.90
CA GLY A 126 0.50 8.00 10.63
C GLY A 126 1.25 7.05 9.71
N ALA A 127 0.62 6.61 8.61
CA ALA A 127 1.21 5.71 7.62
C ALA A 127 2.48 6.32 7.00
N ASN A 128 2.42 7.58 6.54
CA ASN A 128 3.58 8.28 5.98
C ASN A 128 4.74 8.42 6.98
N ARG A 129 4.43 8.75 8.24
CA ARG A 129 5.45 8.86 9.30
C ARG A 129 6.05 7.51 9.68
N LEU A 130 5.24 6.46 9.72
CA LEU A 130 5.70 5.11 10.01
C LEU A 130 6.60 4.59 8.89
N LEU A 131 6.22 4.83 7.63
CA LEU A 131 7.00 4.43 6.45
C LEU A 131 8.40 5.02 6.46
N ILE A 132 8.53 6.34 6.67
CA ILE A 132 9.85 7.01 6.68
C ILE A 132 10.57 6.77 8.01
N GLY A 133 9.87 6.99 9.13
CA GLY A 133 10.44 6.99 10.47
C GLY A 133 10.85 5.61 10.96
N LEU A 134 10.08 4.57 10.66
CA LEU A 134 10.37 3.18 11.03
C LEU A 134 10.74 2.30 9.83
N GLY A 135 9.99 2.38 8.73
CA GLY A 135 10.21 1.51 7.57
C GLY A 135 11.60 1.72 6.95
N TRP A 136 11.88 2.94 6.46
CA TRP A 136 13.14 3.26 5.80
C TRP A 136 14.33 3.15 6.76
N SER A 137 14.17 3.68 7.97
CA SER A 137 15.23 3.63 8.99
C SER A 137 15.60 2.19 9.37
N ALA A 138 14.62 1.29 9.52
CA ALA A 138 14.87 -0.12 9.80
C ALA A 138 15.57 -0.83 8.64
N VAL A 139 15.14 -0.60 7.40
CA VAL A 139 15.79 -1.18 6.21
C VAL A 139 17.24 -0.73 6.09
N ILE A 140 17.51 0.56 6.26
CA ILE A 140 18.87 1.12 6.24
C ILE A 140 19.72 0.55 7.38
N LEU A 141 19.14 0.42 8.59
CA LEU A 141 19.84 -0.15 9.74
C LEU A 141 20.19 -1.63 9.49
N ILE A 142 19.25 -2.44 9.00
CA ILE A 142 19.48 -3.85 8.66
C ILE A 142 20.58 -3.97 7.59
N PHE A 143 20.53 -3.13 6.55
CA PHE A 143 21.55 -3.08 5.51
C PHE A 143 22.93 -2.79 6.12
N TRP A 144 23.02 -1.74 6.95
CA TRP A 144 24.27 -1.36 7.58
C TRP A 144 24.82 -2.44 8.51
N ILE A 145 23.96 -3.10 9.31
CA ILE A 145 24.38 -4.22 10.17
C ILE A 145 24.94 -5.39 9.34
N LYS A 146 24.30 -5.73 8.22
CA LYS A 146 24.69 -6.86 7.36
C LYS A 146 25.90 -6.59 6.48
N ARG A 147 26.00 -5.39 5.89
CA ARG A 147 27.04 -5.05 4.89
C ARG A 147 28.19 -4.26 5.49
N ARG A 148 27.97 -3.56 6.61
CA ARG A 148 28.95 -2.65 7.26
C ARG A 148 29.50 -1.58 6.31
N MET A 149 28.69 -1.14 5.36
CA MET A 149 29.02 -0.13 4.35
C MET A 149 27.99 1.00 4.37
N THR A 150 28.38 2.17 3.86
CA THR A 150 27.46 3.28 3.64
C THR A 150 26.60 2.99 2.41
N LEU A 151 25.30 3.29 2.52
CA LEU A 151 24.37 3.18 1.40
C LEU A 151 24.50 4.43 0.55
N ASN A 152 25.03 4.30 -0.68
CA ASN A 152 25.14 5.40 -1.62
C ASN A 152 23.96 5.34 -2.61
N LEU A 153 23.09 6.35 -2.54
CA LEU A 153 21.91 6.50 -3.38
C LEU A 153 22.03 7.68 -4.37
N SER A 154 23.25 8.18 -4.56
CA SER A 154 23.51 9.31 -5.45
C SER A 154 23.15 8.95 -6.89
N GLY A 155 22.35 9.81 -7.53
CA GLY A 155 22.01 9.69 -8.96
C GLY A 155 20.87 8.74 -9.31
N THR A 156 20.30 7.99 -8.36
CA THR A 156 19.24 7.01 -8.65
C THR A 156 17.82 7.53 -8.40
N MET A 157 17.61 8.44 -7.44
CA MET A 157 16.27 8.86 -6.98
C MET A 157 15.94 10.34 -7.24
N GLY A 158 16.54 10.96 -8.26
CA GLY A 158 16.37 12.40 -8.51
C GLY A 158 14.92 12.83 -8.77
N LEU A 159 14.20 12.06 -9.61
CA LEU A 159 12.80 12.34 -9.94
C LEU A 159 11.91 12.20 -8.71
N GLU A 160 12.12 11.15 -7.94
CA GLU A 160 11.36 10.77 -6.76
C GLU A 160 11.52 11.86 -5.67
N LEU A 161 12.73 12.35 -5.45
CA LEU A 161 13.00 13.44 -4.50
C LEU A 161 12.38 14.77 -4.94
N ILE A 162 12.42 15.11 -6.23
CA ILE A 162 11.78 16.33 -6.76
C ILE A 162 10.27 16.25 -6.57
N MET A 163 9.65 15.13 -6.95
CA MET A 163 8.21 14.92 -6.81
C MET A 163 7.79 14.94 -5.33
N LEU A 164 8.56 14.31 -4.45
CA LEU A 164 8.31 14.34 -3.01
C LEU A 164 8.43 15.76 -2.44
N GLY A 165 9.42 16.54 -2.89
CA GLY A 165 9.59 17.94 -2.51
C GLY A 165 8.40 18.80 -2.96
N LEU A 166 7.93 18.63 -4.20
CA LEU A 166 6.74 19.31 -4.72
C LEU A 166 5.48 18.90 -3.94
N ALA A 167 5.28 17.60 -3.70
CA ALA A 167 4.17 17.06 -2.91
C ALA A 167 4.16 17.67 -1.50
N THR A 168 5.33 17.76 -0.88
CA THR A 168 5.50 18.34 0.46
C THR A 168 5.15 19.82 0.45
N ALA A 169 5.59 20.58 -0.55
CA ALA A 169 5.25 21.99 -0.69
C ALA A 169 3.75 22.22 -0.88
N VAL A 170 3.09 21.40 -1.71
CA VAL A 170 1.64 21.46 -1.94
C VAL A 170 0.86 21.08 -0.69
N THR A 171 1.24 19.99 -0.02
CA THR A 171 0.57 19.55 1.22
C THR A 171 0.82 20.50 2.39
N PHE A 172 1.92 21.27 2.39
CA PHE A 172 2.15 22.32 3.38
C PHE A 172 1.06 23.42 3.34
N LEU A 173 0.39 23.61 2.21
CA LEU A 173 -0.77 24.52 2.12
C LEU A 173 -1.94 24.06 3.01
N ILE A 174 -2.10 22.74 3.22
CA ILE A 174 -3.15 22.17 4.07
C ILE A 174 -3.01 22.67 5.51
N PHE A 175 -1.78 22.88 6.00
CA PHE A 175 -1.54 23.44 7.34
C PHE A 175 -2.17 24.82 7.52
N PHE A 176 -2.05 25.70 6.52
CA PHE A 176 -2.65 27.03 6.56
C PHE A 176 -4.15 27.02 6.29
N MET A 177 -4.61 26.14 5.38
CA MET A 177 -6.02 26.03 5.02
C MET A 177 -6.84 25.35 6.12
N GLN A 178 -6.20 24.57 7.01
CA GLN A 178 -6.84 23.77 8.07
C GLN A 178 -7.91 22.79 7.55
N GLN A 179 -7.91 22.51 6.25
CA GLN A 179 -8.80 21.55 5.59
C GLN A 179 -8.18 21.14 4.24
N VAL A 180 -8.56 19.98 3.74
CA VAL A 180 -8.15 19.52 2.41
C VAL A 180 -9.21 19.94 1.40
N HIS A 181 -8.92 20.97 0.62
CA HIS A 181 -9.82 21.37 -0.47
C HIS A 181 -9.77 20.35 -1.63
N MET A 182 -10.91 20.15 -2.29
CA MET A 182 -11.03 19.29 -3.49
C MET A 182 -9.98 19.60 -4.55
N ILE A 183 -9.69 20.89 -4.78
CA ILE A 183 -8.67 21.32 -5.75
C ILE A 183 -7.27 20.82 -5.39
N VAL A 184 -6.92 20.80 -4.10
CA VAL A 184 -5.65 20.27 -3.60
C VAL A 184 -5.60 18.76 -3.80
N GLY A 185 -6.69 18.06 -3.47
CA GLY A 185 -6.81 16.61 -3.72
C GLY A 185 -6.63 16.25 -5.20
N VAL A 186 -7.33 16.93 -6.10
CA VAL A 186 -7.21 16.72 -7.55
C VAL A 186 -5.79 17.05 -8.05
N ALA A 187 -5.18 18.12 -7.54
CA ALA A 187 -3.80 18.47 -7.90
C ALA A 187 -2.79 17.39 -7.47
N LEU A 188 -2.93 16.85 -6.25
CA LEU A 188 -2.06 15.78 -5.75
C LEU A 188 -2.22 14.47 -6.55
N ILE A 189 -3.46 14.09 -6.87
CA ILE A 189 -3.75 12.93 -7.72
C ILE A 189 -3.15 13.12 -9.12
N SER A 190 -3.34 14.29 -9.71
CA SER A 190 -2.80 14.62 -11.03
C SER A 190 -1.27 14.56 -11.03
N MET A 191 -0.63 15.08 -9.99
CA MET A 191 0.82 15.02 -9.81
C MET A 191 1.33 13.58 -9.70
N TYR A 192 0.60 12.69 -8.99
CA TYR A 192 0.94 11.28 -8.93
C TYR A 192 0.83 10.59 -10.30
N PHE A 193 -0.21 10.89 -11.09
CA PHE A 193 -0.32 10.37 -12.45
C PHE A 193 0.81 10.88 -13.36
N VAL A 194 1.21 12.15 -13.23
CA VAL A 194 2.37 12.69 -13.95
C VAL A 194 3.66 11.96 -13.53
N TYR A 195 3.85 11.69 -12.23
CA TYR A 195 4.97 10.89 -11.75
C TYR A 195 4.97 9.48 -12.35
N LEU A 196 3.83 8.78 -12.34
CA LEU A 196 3.71 7.44 -12.92
C LEU A 196 4.03 7.46 -14.42
N TRP A 197 3.53 8.45 -15.15
CA TRP A 197 3.79 8.59 -16.58
C TRP A 197 5.28 8.80 -16.87
N ILE A 198 5.94 9.72 -16.17
CA ILE A 198 7.39 9.97 -16.35
C ILE A 198 8.19 8.74 -15.92
N SER A 199 7.85 8.13 -14.77
CA SER A 199 8.53 6.93 -14.26
C SER A 199 8.43 5.75 -15.23
N SER A 200 7.29 5.62 -15.93
CA SER A 200 7.06 4.56 -16.90
C SER A 200 7.96 4.63 -18.15
N THR A 201 8.71 5.72 -18.34
CA THR A 201 9.64 5.86 -19.47
C THR A 201 11.07 5.42 -19.16
N LYS A 202 11.37 5.10 -17.89
CA LYS A 202 12.68 4.57 -17.49
C LYS A 202 12.81 3.12 -17.99
N GLU A 203 14.03 2.76 -18.42
CA GLU A 203 14.36 1.36 -18.73
C GLU A 203 14.11 0.52 -17.49
N ALA A 204 13.42 -0.60 -17.69
CA ALA A 204 12.99 -1.43 -16.60
C ALA A 204 13.85 -2.69 -16.56
N GLU A 205 14.42 -2.95 -15.40
CA GLU A 205 15.30 -4.09 -15.15
C GLU A 205 14.50 -5.41 -15.22
N GLU A 206 15.19 -6.49 -15.59
CA GLU A 206 14.55 -7.81 -15.59
C GLU A 206 14.09 -8.18 -14.17
N PRO A 207 12.90 -8.76 -14.00
CA PRO A 207 12.36 -9.07 -12.69
C PRO A 207 13.17 -10.19 -12.03
N GLU A 208 13.82 -9.88 -10.90
CA GLU A 208 14.49 -10.86 -10.05
C GLU A 208 13.46 -11.61 -9.18
N LEU A 209 12.81 -12.62 -9.77
CA LEU A 209 11.79 -13.40 -9.06
C LEU A 209 12.41 -14.35 -8.02
N MET A 210 11.77 -14.46 -6.86
CA MET A 210 12.19 -15.38 -5.80
C MET A 210 11.00 -16.11 -5.15
N GLY A 211 11.23 -17.35 -4.70
CA GLY A 211 10.23 -18.10 -3.93
C GLY A 211 8.90 -18.29 -4.68
N PRO A 212 7.74 -17.93 -4.07
CA PRO A 212 6.43 -18.07 -4.71
C PRO A 212 6.28 -17.36 -6.06
N SER A 213 6.81 -16.13 -6.21
CA SER A 213 6.70 -15.39 -7.47
C SER A 213 7.52 -16.05 -8.59
N LEU A 214 8.69 -16.61 -8.28
CA LEU A 214 9.49 -17.40 -9.23
C LEU A 214 8.75 -18.67 -9.68
N MET A 215 8.15 -19.40 -8.74
CA MET A 215 7.38 -20.60 -9.07
C MET A 215 6.24 -20.31 -10.04
N ILE A 216 5.51 -19.21 -9.85
CA ILE A 216 4.43 -18.78 -10.73
C ILE A 216 5.00 -18.30 -12.07
N GLY A 217 6.07 -17.50 -12.04
CA GLY A 217 6.74 -16.96 -13.23
C GLY A 217 7.33 -18.03 -14.15
N GLU A 218 7.79 -19.18 -13.62
CA GLU A 218 8.32 -20.28 -14.43
C GLU A 218 7.24 -21.18 -15.06
N GLN A 219 5.95 -20.98 -14.75
CA GLN A 219 4.85 -21.72 -15.38
C GLN A 219 4.70 -21.38 -16.87
N SER A 220 4.06 -22.28 -17.64
CA SER A 220 3.78 -22.02 -19.06
C SER A 220 2.87 -20.80 -19.24
N LYS A 221 3.02 -20.06 -20.34
CA LYS A 221 2.22 -18.85 -20.63
C LYS A 221 0.71 -19.10 -20.58
N LEU A 222 0.26 -20.30 -20.96
CA LEU A 222 -1.16 -20.68 -20.91
C LEU A 222 -1.68 -20.82 -19.48
N ILE A 223 -0.84 -21.32 -18.56
CA ILE A 223 -1.20 -21.50 -17.16
C ILE A 223 -1.11 -20.18 -16.39
N ARG A 224 -0.18 -19.28 -16.75
CA ARG A 224 -0.04 -17.97 -16.09
C ARG A 224 -1.15 -16.98 -16.40
N ARG A 225 -1.81 -17.11 -17.56
CA ARG A 225 -2.81 -16.16 -18.09
C ARG A 225 -4.25 -16.65 -18.01
N ALA A 226 -4.46 -17.87 -17.52
CA ALA A 226 -5.78 -18.46 -17.28
C ALA A 226 -6.34 -18.01 -15.93
#